data_AF-A0A381F8T8-F1
#
_entry.id   AF-A0A381F8T8-F1
#
_cell.length_a   1.000
_cell.length_b   1.000
_cell.length_c   1.000
_cell.angle_alpha   90.00
_cell.angle_beta   90.00
_cell.angle_gamma   90.00
#
_symmetry.space_group_name_H-M   'P 1'
#
loop_
_entity.id
_entity.type
_entity.pdbx_description
1 polymer ?
#
loop_
_entity_poly.entity_id
_entity_poly.type
_entity_poly.pdbx_seq_one_letter_code
_entity_poly.pdbx_strand_id
1 'polypeptide(L)'
;METKENNKKLNRYDLEDQTVFTGFANFAEAENYVQNEGGKLIEVAFKDGNDNPQITDEAGLVEKKIHYYVYAGDEYKFIHSSDPGFKQYADELQKIKAKLTQSPPDERYLANFEIENAEDPIVVLKNDQFESVTSRERSKYLKHANVYEIGISVPKS
;
A
#
# COMPACT_ATOMS: atom_id res chain seq x y z
N MET A 1 -21.92 -18.61 -10.40
CA MET A 1 -20.95 -17.52 -10.58
C MET A 1 -19.98 -17.62 -9.44
N GLU A 2 -18.81 -18.22 -9.66
CA GLU A 2 -17.74 -18.29 -8.66
C GLU A 2 -16.43 -18.04 -9.39
N THR A 3 -15.98 -16.79 -9.38
CA THR A 3 -14.60 -16.44 -9.67
C THR A 3 -13.91 -16.24 -8.33
N LYS A 4 -13.37 -17.32 -7.77
CA LYS A 4 -12.28 -17.23 -6.78
C LYS A 4 -11.03 -16.73 -7.52
N GLU A 5 -10.97 -15.43 -7.78
CA GLU A 5 -9.78 -14.77 -8.34
C GLU A 5 -9.01 -13.91 -7.32
N ASN A 6 -9.26 -14.07 -6.01
CA ASN A 6 -8.43 -13.42 -5.00
C ASN A 6 -7.41 -14.39 -4.42
N ASN A 7 -6.48 -14.83 -5.27
CA ASN A 7 -5.29 -15.59 -4.86
C ASN A 7 -4.13 -14.66 -4.47
N LYS A 8 -4.42 -13.45 -3.97
CA LYS A 8 -3.42 -12.52 -3.44
C LYS A 8 -3.19 -12.91 -1.97
N LYS A 9 -1.97 -13.34 -1.66
CA LYS A 9 -1.58 -13.72 -0.31
C LYS A 9 -1.62 -12.47 0.58
N LEU A 10 -2.60 -12.39 1.47
CA LEU A 10 -2.67 -11.33 2.49
C LEU A 10 -1.41 -11.37 3.36
N ASN A 11 -0.99 -10.19 3.82
CA ASN A 11 0.06 -10.08 4.82
C ASN A 11 -0.51 -10.50 6.17
N ARG A 12 0.24 -11.33 6.91
CA ARG A 12 -0.17 -11.85 8.22
C ARG A 12 0.82 -11.37 9.28
N TYR A 13 0.28 -10.79 10.34
CA TYR A 13 1.05 -10.33 11.50
C TYR A 13 0.48 -10.98 12.75
N ASP A 14 1.32 -11.76 13.44
CA ASP A 14 0.97 -12.44 14.67
C ASP A 14 1.31 -11.55 15.87
N LEU A 15 0.30 -10.92 16.47
CA LEU A 15 0.42 -10.15 17.71
C LEU A 15 0.19 -11.06 18.92
N GLU A 16 0.35 -10.55 20.14
CA GLU A 16 0.22 -11.36 21.37
C GLU A 16 -1.16 -12.04 21.49
N ASP A 17 -2.24 -11.30 21.26
CA ASP A 17 -3.62 -11.71 21.50
C ASP A 17 -4.46 -11.90 20.22
N GLN A 18 -3.92 -11.52 19.07
CA GLN A 18 -4.65 -11.52 17.81
C GLN A 18 -3.73 -11.72 16.60
N THR A 19 -4.33 -12.12 15.49
CA THR A 19 -3.69 -12.16 14.17
C THR A 19 -4.27 -11.04 13.34
N VAL A 20 -3.40 -10.20 12.76
CA VAL A 20 -3.80 -9.12 11.87
C VAL A 20 -3.49 -9.50 10.44
N PHE A 21 -4.48 -9.36 9.56
CA PHE A 21 -4.34 -9.52 8.12
C PHE A 21 -4.40 -8.16 7.42
N THR A 22 -3.47 -7.87 6.52
CA THR A 22 -3.48 -6.64 5.68
C THR A 22 -3.20 -6.96 4.21
N GLY A 23 -3.15 -5.94 3.36
CA GLY A 23 -2.88 -6.11 1.93
C GLY A 23 -4.12 -6.30 1.05
N PHE A 24 -5.31 -5.96 1.56
CA PHE A 24 -6.56 -5.94 0.78
C PHE A 24 -6.47 -4.94 -0.37
N ALA A 25 -6.92 -5.33 -1.57
CA ALA A 25 -6.83 -4.47 -2.76
C ALA A 25 -7.84 -3.31 -2.74
N ASN A 26 -8.92 -3.46 -1.98
CA ASN A 26 -9.93 -2.44 -1.77
C ASN A 26 -10.70 -2.69 -0.47
N PHE A 27 -11.54 -1.73 -0.08
CA PHE A 27 -12.31 -1.82 1.16
C PHE A 27 -13.35 -2.95 1.13
N ALA A 28 -13.98 -3.18 -0.03
CA ALA A 28 -14.99 -4.22 -0.18
C ALA A 28 -14.41 -5.62 0.01
N GLU A 29 -13.16 -5.86 -0.40
CA GLU A 29 -12.47 -7.12 -0.13
C GLU A 29 -12.26 -7.37 1.37
N ALA A 30 -11.90 -6.34 2.14
CA ALA A 30 -11.79 -6.46 3.59
C ALA A 30 -13.16 -6.74 4.24
N GLU A 31 -14.21 -6.04 3.80
CA GLU A 31 -15.58 -6.32 4.27
C GLU A 31 -16.03 -7.76 3.94
N ASN A 32 -15.75 -8.23 2.73
CA ASN A 32 -16.06 -9.59 2.30
C ASN A 32 -15.28 -10.63 3.12
N TYR A 33 -14.03 -10.34 3.50
CA TYR A 33 -13.26 -11.22 4.37
C TYR A 33 -13.96 -11.39 5.73
N VAL A 34 -14.40 -10.30 6.36
CA VAL A 34 -15.14 -10.35 7.65
C VAL A 34 -16.40 -11.19 7.54
N GLN A 35 -17.14 -11.06 6.43
CA GLN A 35 -18.40 -11.79 6.23
C GLN A 35 -18.20 -13.30 6.06
N ASN A 36 -17.09 -13.72 5.44
CA ASN A 36 -16.85 -15.12 5.09
C ASN A 36 -15.97 -15.86 6.11
N GLU A 37 -14.93 -15.20 6.63
CA GLU A 37 -13.90 -15.80 7.49
C GLU A 37 -13.99 -15.31 8.95
N GLY A 38 -14.74 -14.23 9.20
CA GLY A 38 -14.89 -13.61 10.52
C GLY A 38 -13.81 -12.57 10.85
N GLY A 39 -13.73 -12.21 12.13
CA GLY A 39 -12.82 -11.18 12.63
C GLY A 39 -13.45 -9.78 12.70
N LYS A 40 -12.62 -8.77 12.94
CA LYS A 40 -13.00 -7.37 13.07
C LYS A 40 -12.25 -6.52 12.06
N LEU A 41 -12.99 -5.70 11.31
CA LEU A 41 -12.42 -4.66 10.47
C LEU A 41 -11.72 -3.61 11.35
N ILE A 42 -10.44 -3.39 11.10
CA ILE A 42 -9.59 -2.46 11.82
C ILE A 42 -8.76 -1.63 10.85
N GLU A 43 -8.19 -0.55 11.34
CA GLU A 43 -7.14 0.19 10.68
C GLU A 43 -5.81 -0.08 11.40
N VAL A 44 -4.73 -0.14 10.63
CA VAL A 44 -3.37 -0.28 11.14
C VAL A 44 -2.46 0.77 10.53
N ALA A 45 -1.47 1.20 11.30
CA ALA A 45 -0.41 2.08 10.86
C ALA A 45 0.96 1.39 10.89
N PHE A 46 1.78 1.73 9.89
CA PHE A 46 3.20 1.48 9.83
C PHE A 46 3.90 2.84 9.90
N LYS A 47 4.71 3.06 10.94
CA LYS A 47 5.32 4.36 11.26
C LYS A 47 6.82 4.20 11.46
N ASP A 48 7.55 5.29 11.28
CA ASP A 48 9.00 5.37 11.53
C ASP A 48 9.85 4.36 10.71
N GLY A 49 9.32 3.91 9.57
CA GLY A 49 9.96 2.88 8.75
C GLY A 49 9.87 1.45 9.33
N ASN A 50 8.96 1.21 10.27
CA ASN A 50 8.72 -0.09 10.89
C ASN A 50 7.56 -0.82 10.18
N ASP A 51 7.80 -2.07 9.81
CA ASP A 51 6.85 -2.95 9.13
C ASP A 51 5.93 -3.72 10.10
N ASN A 52 6.05 -3.50 11.41
CA ASN A 52 5.11 -4.02 12.40
C ASN A 52 3.88 -3.12 12.52
N PRO A 53 2.66 -3.65 12.31
CA PRO A 53 1.44 -2.85 12.33
C PRO A 53 1.06 -2.43 13.75
N GLN A 54 0.61 -1.18 13.87
CA GLN A 54 0.00 -0.64 15.08
C GLN A 54 -1.49 -0.42 14.83
N ILE A 55 -2.38 -1.04 15.61
CA ILE A 55 -3.83 -0.81 15.49
C ILE A 55 -4.14 0.65 15.84
N THR A 56 -4.90 1.32 14.98
CA THR A 56 -5.22 2.75 15.13
C THR A 56 -6.54 3.11 14.44
N ASP A 57 -6.97 4.36 14.61
CA ASP A 57 -8.09 5.00 13.92
C ASP A 57 -7.73 6.41 13.38
N GLU A 58 -6.46 6.79 13.44
CA GLU A 58 -5.96 8.13 13.12
C GLU A 58 -6.31 8.64 11.72
N ALA A 59 -6.25 7.77 10.70
CA ALA A 59 -6.53 8.16 9.32
C ALA A 59 -8.00 7.92 8.93
N GLY A 60 -8.79 7.26 9.78
CA GLY A 60 -10.24 7.06 9.60
C GLY A 60 -10.59 6.25 8.36
N LEU A 61 -9.78 5.24 8.01
CA LEU A 61 -9.95 4.41 6.81
C LEU A 61 -11.30 3.70 6.81
N VAL A 62 -11.70 3.17 7.96
CA VAL A 62 -12.99 2.48 8.15
C VAL A 62 -14.18 3.41 7.88
N GLU A 63 -14.16 4.61 8.48
CA GLU A 63 -15.22 5.61 8.32
C GLU A 63 -15.29 6.11 6.87
N LYS A 64 -14.13 6.38 6.25
CA LYS A 64 -14.01 6.87 4.88
C LYS A 64 -14.23 5.79 3.83
N LYS A 65 -14.31 4.51 4.22
CA LYS A 65 -14.39 3.34 3.33
C LYS A 65 -13.25 3.29 2.30
N ILE A 66 -12.04 3.63 2.74
CA ILE A 66 -10.82 3.52 1.94
C ILE A 66 -9.90 2.48 2.54
N HIS A 67 -9.04 1.88 1.72
CA HIS A 67 -8.23 0.72 2.12
C HIS A 67 -6.76 1.06 2.42
N TYR A 68 -6.31 2.23 1.99
CA TYR A 68 -4.91 2.63 2.04
C TYR A 68 -4.78 4.15 2.02
N TYR A 69 -3.90 4.67 2.87
CA TYR A 69 -3.57 6.09 2.95
C TYR A 69 -2.13 6.27 3.43
N VAL A 70 -1.46 7.32 2.98
CA VAL A 70 -0.11 7.67 3.45
C VAL A 70 -0.06 9.15 3.76
N TYR A 71 0.50 9.48 4.92
CA TYR A 71 0.80 10.86 5.30
C TYR A 71 2.30 11.04 5.48
N ALA A 72 2.91 11.96 4.74
CA ALA A 72 4.32 12.31 4.87
C ALA A 72 4.57 13.82 4.95
N GLY A 73 3.55 14.59 5.35
CA GLY A 73 3.53 16.05 5.27
C GLY A 73 2.55 16.55 4.20
N ASP A 74 2.09 17.79 4.35
CA ASP A 74 1.05 18.39 3.50
C ASP A 74 1.53 18.63 2.06
N GLU A 75 2.85 18.68 1.86
CA GLU A 75 3.44 18.80 0.53
C GLU A 75 3.38 17.49 -0.27
N TYR A 76 3.17 16.34 0.38
CA TYR A 76 3.20 15.03 -0.27
C TYR A 76 1.80 14.50 -0.56
N LYS A 77 1.64 13.90 -1.75
CA LYS A 77 0.43 13.16 -2.14
C LYS A 77 0.81 11.79 -2.65
N PHE A 78 0.15 10.75 -2.13
CA PHE A 78 0.36 9.36 -2.53
C PHE A 78 -0.88 8.89 -3.30
N ILE A 79 -0.69 8.67 -4.59
CA ILE A 79 -1.77 8.29 -5.52
C ILE A 79 -1.60 6.81 -5.83
N HIS A 80 -2.68 6.05 -5.64
CA HIS A 80 -2.77 4.64 -5.96
C HIS A 80 -4.09 4.39 -6.71
N SER A 81 -4.13 3.32 -7.48
CA SER A 81 -5.34 2.89 -8.17
C SER A 81 -5.28 1.40 -8.46
N SER A 82 -6.44 0.76 -8.40
CA SER A 82 -6.62 -0.63 -8.85
C SER A 82 -6.86 -0.73 -10.37
N ASP A 83 -6.87 0.39 -11.10
CA ASP A 83 -7.02 0.39 -12.55
C ASP A 83 -5.80 -0.31 -13.20
N PRO A 84 -6.00 -1.32 -14.06
CA PRO A 84 -4.89 -2.02 -14.72
C PRO A 84 -3.95 -1.10 -15.52
N GLY A 85 -4.47 -0.01 -16.07
CA GLY A 85 -3.71 1.01 -16.78
C GLY A 85 -2.87 1.90 -15.84
N PHE A 86 -3.19 1.96 -14.55
CA PHE A 86 -2.41 2.75 -13.58
C PHE A 86 -0.98 2.24 -13.43
N LYS A 87 -0.79 0.92 -13.48
CA LYS A 87 0.54 0.30 -13.43
C LYS A 87 1.40 0.69 -14.64
N GLN A 88 0.81 0.69 -15.83
CA GLN A 88 1.49 1.15 -17.05
C GLN A 88 1.82 2.65 -16.96
N TYR A 89 0.88 3.45 -16.45
CA TYR A 89 1.08 4.88 -16.27
C TYR A 89 2.21 5.21 -15.28
N ALA A 90 2.28 4.52 -14.14
CA ALA A 90 3.37 4.69 -13.17
C ALA A 90 4.74 4.32 -13.79
N ASP A 91 4.81 3.19 -14.50
CA ASP A 91 5.99 2.75 -15.25
C ASP A 91 6.47 3.82 -16.26
N GLU A 92 5.55 4.44 -17.01
CA GLU A 92 5.87 5.50 -17.95
C GLU A 92 6.39 6.77 -17.27
N LEU A 93 5.78 7.21 -16.18
CA LEU A 93 6.21 8.40 -15.43
C LEU A 93 7.66 8.27 -14.94
N GLN A 94 8.01 7.10 -14.40
CA GLN A 94 9.36 6.86 -13.89
C GLN A 94 10.39 6.75 -15.04
N LYS A 95 10.01 6.19 -16.20
CA LYS A 95 10.84 6.23 -17.43
C LYS A 95 11.07 7.65 -17.94
N ILE A 96 10.05 8.51 -17.89
CA ILE A 96 10.15 9.92 -18.28
C ILE A 96 11.13 10.65 -17.34
N LYS A 97 10.99 10.48 -16.01
CA LYS A 97 11.91 11.11 -15.05
C LYS A 97 13.36 10.66 -15.25
N ALA A 98 13.61 9.37 -15.44
CA ALA A 98 14.96 8.84 -15.68
C ALA A 98 15.62 9.45 -16.93
N LYS A 99 14.85 9.63 -18.02
CA LYS A 99 15.32 10.29 -19.24
C LYS A 99 15.67 11.76 -19.00
N LEU A 100 14.85 12.48 -18.22
CA LEU A 100 15.06 13.89 -17.90
C LEU A 100 16.28 14.12 -17.02
N THR A 101 16.57 13.20 -16.08
CA THR A 101 17.72 13.30 -15.18
C THR A 101 19.04 12.80 -15.77
N GLN A 102 19.06 12.42 -17.07
CA GLN A 102 20.22 11.85 -17.78
C GLN A 102 20.92 10.72 -17.03
N SER A 103 20.19 10.03 -16.15
CA SER A 103 20.76 8.93 -15.38
C SER A 103 20.89 7.73 -16.33
N PRO A 104 22.08 7.18 -16.56
CA PRO A 104 22.18 5.89 -17.23
C PRO A 104 21.33 4.91 -16.43
N PRO A 105 20.52 4.05 -17.07
CA PRO A 105 19.79 3.03 -16.34
C PRO A 105 20.82 2.08 -15.72
N ASP A 106 21.12 2.29 -14.44
CA ASP A 106 21.88 1.33 -13.64
C ASP A 106 21.05 0.04 -13.58
N GLU A 107 21.68 -1.13 -13.72
CA GLU A 107 21.03 -2.43 -13.57
C GLU A 107 20.28 -2.53 -12.23
N ARG A 108 20.79 -1.89 -11.18
CA ARG A 108 20.09 -1.78 -9.88
C ARG A 108 18.80 -0.97 -9.96
N TYR A 109 18.78 0.08 -10.78
CA TYR A 109 17.58 0.88 -10.98
C TYR A 109 16.52 0.07 -11.73
N LEU A 110 16.91 -0.67 -12.78
CA LEU A 110 16.02 -1.56 -13.52
C LEU A 110 15.49 -2.71 -12.64
N ALA A 111 16.33 -3.29 -11.78
CA ALA A 111 15.91 -4.35 -10.85
C ALA A 111 14.93 -3.82 -9.78
N ASN A 112 15.24 -2.67 -9.14
CA ASN A 112 14.33 -2.03 -8.20
C ASN A 112 13.01 -1.63 -8.86
N PHE A 113 13.08 -1.24 -10.13
CA PHE A 113 11.93 -0.86 -10.95
C PHE A 113 11.02 -2.03 -11.29
N GLU A 114 11.58 -3.17 -11.69
CA GLU A 114 10.79 -4.38 -11.93
C GLU A 114 10.08 -4.85 -10.65
N ILE A 115 10.75 -4.73 -9.50
CA ILE A 115 10.18 -5.06 -8.19
C ILE A 115 9.05 -4.09 -7.80
N GLU A 116 9.27 -2.77 -7.90
CA GLU A 116 8.27 -1.74 -7.59
C GLU A 116 7.01 -1.85 -8.47
N ASN A 117 7.20 -2.14 -9.76
CA ASN A 117 6.08 -2.36 -10.68
C ASN A 117 5.43 -3.73 -10.48
N ALA A 118 6.15 -4.76 -10.04
CA ALA A 118 5.54 -6.05 -9.71
C ALA A 118 4.56 -5.92 -8.54
N GLU A 119 4.85 -5.03 -7.60
CA GLU A 119 3.99 -4.66 -6.47
C GLU A 119 2.90 -3.65 -6.87
N ASP A 120 2.00 -3.30 -5.94
CA ASP A 120 0.98 -2.27 -6.18
C ASP A 120 1.65 -0.88 -6.23
N PRO A 121 1.75 -0.23 -7.41
CA PRO A 121 2.54 0.97 -7.56
C PRO A 121 1.82 2.18 -6.96
N ILE A 122 2.61 3.13 -6.47
CA ILE A 122 2.15 4.39 -5.88
C ILE A 122 2.92 5.53 -6.52
N VAL A 123 2.18 6.47 -7.11
CA VAL A 123 2.74 7.72 -7.60
C VAL A 123 2.82 8.71 -6.45
N VAL A 124 4.02 9.21 -6.19
CA VAL A 124 4.29 10.21 -5.16
C VAL A 124 4.42 11.57 -5.83
N LEU A 125 3.60 12.53 -5.40
CA LEU A 125 3.75 13.93 -5.75
C LEU A 125 4.33 14.68 -4.55
N LYS A 126 5.17 15.67 -4.83
CA LYS A 126 5.63 16.69 -3.88
C LYS A 126 5.30 18.07 -4.43
N ASN A 127 4.56 18.88 -3.68
CA ASN A 127 4.08 20.20 -4.13
C ASN A 127 3.39 20.14 -5.51
N ASP A 128 2.51 19.15 -5.71
CA ASP A 128 1.80 18.89 -6.97
C ASP A 128 2.68 18.55 -8.18
N GLN A 129 3.96 18.26 -7.95
CA GLN A 129 4.90 17.81 -8.98
C GLN A 129 5.26 16.35 -8.77
N PHE A 130 5.46 15.63 -9.88
CA PHE A 130 5.88 14.23 -9.83
C PHE A 130 7.23 14.10 -9.12
N GLU A 131 7.23 13.44 -7.96
CA GLU A 131 8.43 13.16 -7.19
C GLU A 131 8.96 11.77 -7.56
N SER A 132 8.20 10.70 -7.37
CA SER A 132 8.68 9.34 -7.64
C SER A 132 7.54 8.36 -7.85
N VAL A 133 7.88 7.13 -8.25
CA VAL A 133 7.04 5.97 -8.04
C VAL A 133 7.66 5.16 -6.90
N THR A 134 6.82 4.61 -6.04
CA THR A 134 7.17 3.62 -5.02
C THR A 134 6.12 2.50 -5.08
N SER A 135 6.15 1.56 -4.15
CA SER A 135 5.08 0.57 -3.99
C SER A 135 4.41 0.70 -2.63
N ARG A 136 3.23 0.08 -2.51
CA ARG A 136 2.53 -0.06 -1.24
C ARG A 136 3.40 -0.65 -0.14
N GLU A 137 4.14 -1.71 -0.44
CA GLU A 137 5.01 -2.34 0.57
C GLU A 137 6.20 -1.44 0.91
N ARG A 138 6.87 -0.86 -0.10
CA ARG A 138 8.04 0.00 0.12
C ARG A 138 7.71 1.30 0.86
N SER A 139 6.47 1.78 0.74
CA SER A 139 6.01 2.96 1.48
C SER A 139 6.15 2.80 3.00
N LYS A 140 6.01 1.58 3.54
CA LYS A 140 6.08 1.29 4.98
C LYS A 140 7.46 1.55 5.57
N TYR A 141 8.50 1.48 4.73
CA TYR A 141 9.89 1.69 5.13
C TYR A 141 10.34 3.16 5.00
N LEU A 142 9.46 4.06 4.55
CA LEU A 142 9.74 5.48 4.48
C LEU A 142 9.67 6.09 5.89
N LYS A 143 10.82 6.42 6.48
CA LYS A 143 10.92 6.95 7.85
C LYS A 143 10.10 8.21 8.14
N HIS A 144 9.77 8.97 7.10
CA HIS A 144 9.01 10.21 7.22
C HIS A 144 7.53 10.04 6.83
N ALA A 145 7.09 8.82 6.53
CA ALA A 145 5.72 8.53 6.16
C ALA A 145 5.04 7.69 7.23
N ASN A 146 3.80 8.05 7.54
CA ASN A 146 2.86 7.21 8.26
C ASN A 146 1.98 6.53 7.23
N VAL A 147 2.08 5.21 7.12
CA VAL A 147 1.32 4.41 6.17
C VAL A 147 0.18 3.74 6.91
N TYR A 148 -1.03 3.89 6.41
CA TYR A 148 -2.24 3.36 6.98
C TYR A 148 -2.86 2.34 6.03
N GLU A 149 -3.22 1.18 6.56
CA GLU A 149 -3.87 0.10 5.82
C GLU A 149 -5.15 -0.35 6.53
N ILE A 150 -6.14 -0.74 5.74
CA ILE A 150 -7.25 -1.52 6.27
C ILE A 150 -6.75 -2.93 6.57
N GLY A 151 -7.16 -3.47 7.70
CA GLY A 151 -6.82 -4.82 8.13
C GLY A 151 -7.97 -5.53 8.82
N ILE A 152 -7.83 -6.84 8.98
CA ILE A 152 -8.75 -7.66 9.77
C ILE A 152 -7.99 -8.20 10.98
N SER A 153 -8.53 -7.99 12.18
CA SER A 153 -8.07 -8.64 13.39
C SER A 153 -8.90 -9.89 13.68
N VAL A 154 -8.21 -11.00 13.94
CA VAL A 154 -8.80 -12.27 14.37
C VAL A 154 -8.21 -12.63 15.74
N PRO A 155 -9.02 -12.72 16.81
CA PRO A 155 -8.53 -13.10 18.13
C PRO A 155 -7.85 -14.47 18.12
N LYS A 156 -6.78 -14.64 18.91
CA LYS A 156 -6.17 -15.94 19.17
C LYS A 156 -6.95 -16.64 20.28
N SER A 157 -7.31 -17.91 20.06
CA SER A 157 -7.99 -18.76 21.05
C SER A 157 -7.08 -19.17 22.19
#